data_AF-L7ZWD1-F1
#
_entry.id   AF-L7ZWD1-F1
#
_cell.length_a   1.000
_cell.length_b   1.000
_cell.length_c   1.000
_cell.angle_alpha   90.00
_cell.angle_beta   90.00
_cell.angle_gamma   90.00
#
_symmetry.space_group_name_H-M   'P 1'
#
loop_
_entity.id
_entity.type
_entity.pdbx_description
1 polymer ?
#
loop_
_entity_poly.entity_id
_entity_poly.type
_entity_poly.pdbx_seq_one_letter_code
_entity_poly.pdbx_strand_id
1 'polypeptide(L)' 'MRKVTRKNKDGTTVAYLQLAHNELDPKVKYAKTKVIDSFGREDEVDRAVLERLAKSIS' A
#
# COMPACT_ATOMS: atom_id res chain seq x y z
N MET A 1 -5.19 -2.00 -2.97
CA MET A 1 -3.74 -1.68 -2.89
C MET A 1 -3.58 -0.18 -2.65
N ARG A 2 -2.64 0.22 -1.80
CA ARG A 2 -2.36 1.64 -1.50
C ARG A 2 -0.99 2.01 -2.04
N LYS A 3 -0.89 3.22 -2.61
CA LYS A 3 0.36 3.84 -3.04
C LYS A 3 0.73 4.96 -2.08
N VAL A 4 1.97 4.97 -1.59
CA VAL A 4 2.48 6.02 -0.70
C VAL A 4 3.71 6.64 -1.34
N THR A 5 3.68 7.95 -1.55
CA THR A 5 4.81 8.68 -2.15
C THR A 5 5.64 9.35 -1.08
N ARG A 6 6.96 9.28 -1.21
CA ARG A 6 7.94 10.01 -0.40
C ARG A 6 8.81 10.86 -1.32
N LYS A 7 8.98 12.12 -0.96
CA LYS A 7 9.94 13.02 -1.61
C LYS A 7 11.27 12.98 -0.85
N ASN A 8 12.35 12.73 -1.56
CA ASN A 8 13.70 12.70 -1.01
C ASN A 8 14.33 14.11 -1.01
N LYS A 9 15.40 14.27 -0.22
CA LYS A 9 16.13 15.54 -0.08
C LYS A 9 16.80 15.98 -1.39
N ASP A 10 17.16 15.02 -2.25
CA ASP A 10 17.73 15.25 -3.58
C ASP A 10 16.69 15.68 -4.64
N GLY A 11 15.41 15.79 -4.26
CA GLY A 11 14.32 16.19 -5.15
C GLY A 11 13.63 15.02 -5.87
N THR A 12 14.16 13.79 -5.77
CA THR A 12 13.52 12.60 -6.35
C THR A 12 12.25 12.23 -5.59
N THR A 13 11.28 11.64 -6.28
CA THR A 13 10.05 11.12 -5.67
C THR A 13 10.01 9.62 -5.84
N VAL A 14 9.87 8.91 -4.73
CA VAL A 14 9.76 7.44 -4.70
C VAL A 14 8.36 7.08 -4.26
N ALA A 15 7.76 6.07 -4.88
CA ALA A 15 6.50 5.53 -4.44
C ALA A 15 6.67 4.13 -3.88
N TYR A 16 5.91 3.80 -2.85
CA TYR A 16 5.85 2.48 -2.25
C TYR A 16 4.46 1.88 -2.47
N LEU A 17 4.42 0.59 -2.77
CA LEU A 17 3.19 -0.18 -2.91
C LEU A 17 2.93 -1.00 -1.65
N GLN A 18 1.73 -0.89 -1.11
CA GLN A 18 1.33 -1.56 0.12
C GLN A 18 0.00 -2.29 -0.04
N LEU A 19 -0.08 -3.47 0.58
CA LEU A 19 -1.34 -4.13 0.86
C LEU A 19 -1.89 -3.57 2.16
N ALA A 20 -2.99 -2.82 2.05
CA ALA A 20 -3.69 -2.28 3.20
C ALA A 20 -5.14 -2.73 3.14
N HIS A 21 -5.67 -3.13 4.30
CA HIS A 21 -7.07 -3.50 4.48
C HIS A 21 -7.69 -2.55 5.50
N ASN A 22 -8.94 -2.16 5.23
CA ASN A 22 -9.70 -1.31 6.13
C ASN A 22 -10.58 -2.21 6.99
N GLU A 23 -10.27 -2.30 8.27
CA GLU A 23 -11.10 -3.00 9.24
C GLU A 23 -12.04 -1.98 9.91
N LEU A 24 -13.30 -2.34 10.13
CA LEU A 24 -14.23 -1.50 10.89
C LEU A 24 -13.82 -1.55 12.37
N ASP A 25 -13.48 -0.40 12.97
CA ASP A 25 -13.23 -0.35 14.41
C ASP A 25 -14.57 -0.25 15.17
N PRO A 26 -14.98 -1.29 15.92
CA PRO A 26 -16.27 -1.31 16.60
C PRO A 26 -16.35 -0.30 17.75
N LYS A 27 -15.21 0.20 18.26
CA LYS A 27 -15.18 1.19 19.34
C LYS A 27 -15.33 2.61 18.84
N VAL A 28 -14.81 2.90 17.65
CA VAL A 28 -14.72 4.29 17.16
C VAL A 28 -15.59 4.58 15.93
N LYS A 29 -16.35 3.58 15.45
CA LYS A 29 -17.31 3.67 14.33
C LYS A 29 -16.74 4.27 13.04
N TYR A 30 -15.43 4.18 12.84
CA TYR A 30 -14.79 4.49 11.57
C TYR A 30 -13.93 3.33 11.10
N ALA A 31 -13.74 3.23 9.78
CA ALA A 31 -12.85 2.25 9.17
C ALA A 31 -11.40 2.67 9.45
N LYS A 32 -10.65 1.80 10.13
CA LYS A 32 -9.23 2.01 10.40
C LYS A 32 -8.40 1.26 9.37
N THR A 33 -7.53 1.99 8.67
CA THR A 33 -6.60 1.38 7.72
C THR A 33 -5.49 0.66 8.46
N LYS A 34 -5.37 -0.64 8.21
CA LYS A 34 -4.26 -1.48 8.67
C LYS A 34 -3.41 -1.86 7.47
N VAL A 35 -2.13 -1.53 7.52
CA VAL A 35 -1.15 -2.00 6.53
C VAL A 35 -0.82 -3.45 6.89
N ILE A 36 -1.12 -4.37 5.98
CA ILE A 36 -0.83 -5.80 6.12
C ILE A 36 0.62 -6.05 5.69
N ASP A 37 1.00 -5.53 4.52
CA ASP A 37 2.34 -5.72 3.97
C ASP A 37 2.76 -4.52 3.12
N SER A 38 4.06 -4.27 3.04
CA SER A 38 4.69 -3.26 2.20
C SER A 38 5.60 -3.95 1.19
N PHE A 39 5.15 -4.03 -0.05
CA PHE A 39 5.83 -4.76 -1.12
C PHE A 39 7.15 -4.12 -1.58
N GLY A 40 7.39 -2.85 -1.24
CA GLY A 40 8.60 -2.13 -1.60
C GLY A 40 8.34 -0.96 -2.54
N ARG A 41 9.40 -0.49 -3.21
CA ARG A 41 9.33 0.66 -4.12
C ARG A 41 8.68 0.27 -5.44
N GLU A 42 7.79 1.11 -5.95
CA GLU A 42 7.04 0.88 -7.19
C GLU A 42 7.94 0.67 -8.40
N ASP A 43 9.13 1.29 -8.43
CA ASP A 43 10.14 1.15 -9.49
C ASP A 43 10.96 -0.14 -9.38
N GLU A 44 10.93 -0.83 -8.25
CA GLU A 44 11.68 -2.07 -8.01
C GLU A 44 10.80 -3.33 -8.04
N VAL A 45 9.49 -3.17 -8.18
CA VAL A 45 8.52 -4.26 -8.09
C VAL A 45 7.63 -4.30 -9.32
N ASP A 46 7.26 -5.51 -9.74
CA ASP A 46 6.27 -5.68 -10.80
C ASP A 46 4.87 -5.37 -10.27
N ARG A 47 4.42 -4.14 -10.53
CA ARG A 47 3.10 -3.66 -10.12
C ARG A 47 1.97 -4.55 -10.67
N ALA A 48 2.08 -5.07 -11.88
CA ALA A 48 1.04 -5.89 -12.47
C ALA A 48 0.89 -7.22 -11.73
N VAL A 49 2.01 -7.83 -11.34
CA VAL A 49 2.02 -9.05 -10.52
C VAL A 49 1.40 -8.79 -9.15
N LEU A 50 1.75 -7.69 -8.51
CA LEU A 50 1.21 -7.34 -7.19
C LEU A 50 -0.28 -6.99 -7.24
N GLU A 51 -0.77 -6.34 -8.32
CA GLU A 51 -2.19 -6.11 -8.53
C GLU A 51 -2.96 -7.42 -8.71
N ARG A 52 -2.39 -8.39 -9.45
CA ARG A 52 -2.98 -9.74 -9.58
C ARG A 52 -3.02 -10.47 -8.24
N LEU A 53 -1.92 -10.42 -7.49
CA LEU A 53 -1.83 -11.00 -6.15
C LEU A 53 -2.89 -10.40 -5.23
N ALA A 54 -2.96 -9.07 -5.16
CA ALA A 54 -3.95 -8.37 -4.35
C ALA A 54 -5.39 -8.76 -4.72
N LYS A 55 -5.70 -8.95 -6.01
CA LYS A 55 -7.02 -9.44 -6.46
C LYS A 55 -7.30 -10.89 -6.06
N SER A 56 -6.27 -11.74 -5.97
CA SER A 56 -6.45 -13.16 -5.60
C SER A 56 -6.66 -13.41 -4.10
N ILE A 57 -6.27 -12.45 -3.25
CA ILE A 57 -6.33 -12.56 -1.78
C ILE A 57 -7.31 -11.57 -1.14
N SER A 58 -8.02 -10.78 -1.94
CA SER A 58 -9.00 -9.78 -1.49
C SER A 58 -10.41 -10.32 -1.47
#